data_AF-A0A660S4U2-F1
#
_entry.id   AF-A0A660S4U2-F1
#
_cell.length_a   1.000
_cell.length_b   1.000
_cell.length_c   1.000
_cell.angle_alpha   90.00
_cell.angle_beta   90.00
_cell.angle_gamma   90.00
#
_symmetry.space_group_name_H-M   'P 1'
#
loop_
_entity.id
_entity.type
_entity.pdbx_description
1 polymer ?
#
loop_
_entity_poly.entity_id
_entity_poly.type
_entity_poly.pdbx_seq_one_letter_code
_entity_poly.pdbx_strand_id
1 'polypeptide(L)'
;MYQKEEITIPELFQQRLTKERSVKALRARAKEGILVFIREDGRTQLFDRQLSVIRVLAARKCKGIGITWGKLSRVFKDLDDGNPSLNEQIIEWLNSGLLQNEVIEKTKEIIKKEL
;
A
#
# COMPACT_ATOMS: atom_id res chain seq x y z
N MET A 1 4.54 -1.25 -17.75
CA MET A 1 4.34 -2.64 -17.32
C MET A 1 4.81 -2.75 -15.87
N TYR A 2 4.02 -3.39 -15.01
CA TYR A 2 4.35 -3.61 -13.60
C TYR A 2 5.54 -4.56 -13.48
N GLN A 3 6.54 -4.13 -12.72
CA GLN A 3 7.70 -4.93 -12.38
C GLN A 3 7.78 -5.01 -10.86
N LYS A 4 7.82 -6.22 -10.33
CA LYS A 4 7.95 -6.46 -8.90
C LYS A 4 9.33 -5.97 -8.43
N GLU A 5 9.34 -4.92 -7.64
CA GLU A 5 10.55 -4.30 -7.07
C GLU A 5 10.54 -4.46 -5.55
N GLU A 6 11.57 -5.10 -5.01
CA GLU A 6 11.73 -5.29 -3.56
C GLU A 6 12.37 -4.04 -2.94
N ILE A 7 11.87 -3.60 -1.79
CA ILE A 7 12.41 -2.46 -1.06
C ILE A 7 12.28 -2.67 0.46
N THR A 8 13.26 -2.16 1.21
CA THR A 8 13.17 -2.09 2.68
C THR A 8 12.44 -0.83 3.14
N ILE A 9 11.94 -0.82 4.38
CA ILE A 9 11.29 0.38 4.94
C ILE A 9 12.23 1.60 5.01
N PRO A 10 13.50 1.48 5.44
CA PRO A 10 14.44 2.61 5.41
C PRO A 10 14.64 3.20 4.02
N GLU A 11 14.83 2.35 2.99
CA GLU A 11 14.99 2.80 1.60
C GLU A 11 13.71 3.48 1.08
N LEU A 12 12.55 2.88 1.34
CA LEU A 12 11.25 3.44 0.95
C LEU A 12 11.02 4.83 1.56
N PHE A 13 11.43 5.02 2.82
CA PHE A 13 11.38 6.32 3.49
C PHE A 13 12.36 7.31 2.86
N GLN A 14 13.60 6.89 2.61
CA GLN A 14 14.66 7.73 2.03
C GLN A 14 14.27 8.28 0.65
N GLN A 15 13.58 7.47 -0.16
CA GLN A 15 13.05 7.89 -1.47
C GLN A 15 11.85 8.86 -1.38
N ARG A 16 11.29 9.11 -0.18
CA ARG A 16 10.17 10.05 0.08
C ARG A 16 8.89 9.78 -0.73
N LEU A 17 8.65 8.54 -1.15
CA LEU A 17 7.53 8.19 -2.04
C LEU A 17 6.16 8.19 -1.35
N THR A 18 6.10 7.86 -0.06
CA THR A 18 4.84 7.62 0.68
C THR A 18 4.33 8.83 1.47
N LYS A 19 5.11 9.92 1.54
CA LYS A 19 4.84 11.11 2.37
C LYS A 19 4.66 10.82 3.88
N GLU A 20 5.13 9.67 4.36
CA GLU A 20 5.16 9.37 5.80
C GLU A 20 6.20 10.23 6.52
N ARG A 21 5.94 10.56 7.79
CA ARG A 21 6.76 11.52 8.56
C ARG A 21 8.05 10.93 9.13
N SER A 22 8.13 9.60 9.25
CA SER A 22 9.29 8.91 9.79
C SER A 22 9.32 7.44 9.38
N VAL A 23 10.52 6.84 9.46
CA VAL A 23 10.69 5.38 9.37
C VAL A 23 9.80 4.65 10.38
N LYS A 24 9.66 5.18 11.61
CA LYS A 24 8.78 4.60 12.64
C LYS A 24 7.32 4.58 12.20
N ALA A 25 6.84 5.64 11.53
CA ALA A 25 5.49 5.69 11.01
C ALA A 25 5.28 4.65 9.90
N LEU A 26 6.23 4.50 8.96
CA LEU A 26 6.16 3.45 7.93
C LEU A 26 6.21 2.04 8.52
N ARG A 27 7.05 1.79 9.53
CA ARG A 27 7.06 0.52 10.27
C ARG A 27 5.71 0.22 10.92
N ALA A 28 5.03 1.25 11.45
CA ALA A 28 3.67 1.08 11.96
C ALA A 28 2.68 0.68 10.85
N ARG A 29 2.75 1.30 9.66
CA ARG A 29 1.93 0.91 8.50
C ARG A 29 2.21 -0.52 8.03
N ALA A 30 3.47 -0.94 8.06
CA ALA A 30 3.86 -2.29 7.69
C ALA A 30 3.29 -3.31 8.68
N LYS A 31 3.40 -3.02 9.99
CA LYS A 31 2.81 -3.86 11.05
C LYS A 31 1.28 -3.96 10.94
N GLU A 32 0.63 -2.91 10.46
CA GLU A 32 -0.81 -2.87 10.18
C GLU A 32 -1.19 -3.55 8.85
N GLY A 33 -0.24 -4.13 8.09
CA GLY A 33 -0.55 -4.82 6.82
C GLY A 33 -0.91 -3.88 5.67
N ILE A 34 -0.57 -2.59 5.76
CA ILE A 34 -0.83 -1.64 4.67
C ILE A 34 0.23 -1.77 3.56
N LEU A 35 1.48 -2.08 3.92
CA LEU A 35 2.54 -2.37 2.96
C LEU A 35 2.43 -3.83 2.51
N VAL A 36 2.77 -4.10 1.25
CA VAL A 36 2.71 -5.44 0.68
C VAL A 36 4.02 -6.17 0.98
N PHE A 37 3.99 -7.07 1.95
CA PHE A 37 5.13 -7.91 2.30
C PHE A 37 5.43 -8.90 1.16
N ILE A 38 6.71 -9.09 0.83
CA ILE A 38 7.14 -10.09 -0.15
C ILE A 38 7.83 -11.25 0.56
N ARG A 39 8.92 -10.95 1.28
CA ARG A 39 9.77 -11.95 1.94
C ARG A 39 10.62 -11.31 3.03
N GLU A 40 11.23 -12.15 3.83
CA GLU A 40 12.25 -11.76 4.80
C GLU A 40 13.62 -12.30 4.34
N ASP A 41 14.65 -11.47 4.46
CA ASP A 41 16.04 -11.79 4.19
C ASP A 41 16.86 -11.61 5.47
N GLY A 42 17.07 -12.70 6.18
CA GLY A 42 17.66 -12.69 7.52
C GLY A 42 16.76 -11.95 8.52
N ARG A 43 17.14 -10.72 8.90
CA ARG A 43 16.34 -9.82 9.78
C ARG A 43 15.71 -8.66 9.03
N THR A 44 15.83 -8.65 7.71
CA THR A 44 15.39 -7.55 6.84
C THR A 44 14.11 -7.94 6.14
N GLN A 45 13.04 -7.21 6.39
CA GLN A 45 11.77 -7.38 5.68
C GLN A 45 11.79 -6.61 4.36
N LEU A 46 11.41 -7.29 3.28
CA LEU A 46 11.31 -6.75 1.93
C LEU A 46 9.84 -6.64 1.51
N PHE A 47 9.51 -5.50 0.93
CA PHE A 47 8.16 -5.12 0.53
C PHE A 47 8.11 -4.82 -0.96
N ASP A 48 6.94 -4.96 -1.57
CA ASP A 48 6.73 -4.48 -2.93
C ASP A 48 6.71 -2.97 -2.94
N ARG A 49 7.63 -2.35 -3.68
CA ARG A 49 7.77 -0.89 -3.74
C ARG A 49 6.51 -0.22 -4.28
N GLN A 50 6.05 -0.60 -5.47
CA GLN A 50 4.97 0.10 -6.15
C GLN A 50 3.63 -0.08 -5.43
N LEU A 51 3.28 -1.33 -5.06
CA LEU A 51 2.04 -1.62 -4.36
C LEU A 51 2.01 -0.95 -2.98
N SER A 52 3.13 -1.00 -2.24
CA SER A 52 3.22 -0.33 -0.94
C SER A 52 3.04 1.19 -1.05
N VAL A 53 3.64 1.82 -2.06
CA VAL A 53 3.47 3.26 -2.29
C VAL A 53 2.00 3.59 -2.60
N ILE A 54 1.37 2.84 -3.50
CA ILE A 54 -0.02 3.06 -3.89
C ILE A 54 -0.95 2.88 -2.68
N ARG A 55 -0.83 1.77 -1.95
CA ARG A 55 -1.67 1.48 -0.77
C ARG A 55 -1.51 2.52 0.31
N VAL A 56 -0.27 2.89 0.65
CA VAL A 56 -0.03 3.91 1.68
C VAL A 56 -0.62 5.26 1.26
N LEU A 57 -0.43 5.70 0.01
CA LEU A 57 -0.96 6.98 -0.46
C LEU A 57 -2.49 6.98 -0.53
N ALA A 58 -3.12 5.90 -0.99
CA ALA A 58 -4.57 5.75 -1.02
C ALA A 58 -5.16 5.75 0.40
N ALA A 59 -4.53 5.00 1.33
CA ALA A 59 -4.93 4.95 2.74
C ALA A 59 -4.82 6.34 3.40
N ARG A 60 -3.75 7.09 3.12
CA ARG A 60 -3.60 8.47 3.60
C ARG A 60 -4.71 9.40 3.10
N LYS A 61 -5.16 9.24 1.86
CA LYS A 61 -6.30 10.01 1.30
C LYS A 61 -7.64 9.61 1.93
N CYS A 62 -7.75 8.39 2.44
CA CYS A 62 -8.94 7.93 3.17
C CYS A 62 -8.90 8.29 4.66
N LYS A 63 -7.71 8.52 5.21
CA LYS A 63 -7.53 8.88 6.62
C LYS A 63 -8.12 10.26 6.91
N GLY A 64 -9.34 10.27 7.44
CA GLY A 64 -10.03 11.47 7.94
C GLY A 64 -10.41 11.36 9.42
N ILE A 65 -11.27 12.28 9.86
CA ILE A 65 -11.88 12.25 11.20
C ILE A 65 -12.66 10.93 11.34
N GLY A 66 -12.41 10.18 12.42
CA GLY A 66 -13.08 8.90 12.68
C GLY A 66 -12.48 7.67 11.96
N ILE A 67 -11.51 7.84 11.06
CA ILE A 67 -10.90 6.71 10.34
C ILE A 67 -9.50 6.43 10.91
N THR A 68 -9.42 5.35 11.69
CA THR A 68 -8.16 4.89 12.26
C THR A 68 -7.37 4.06 11.26
N TRP A 69 -6.06 3.96 11.47
CA TRP A 69 -5.22 3.07 10.68
C TRP A 69 -5.56 1.59 10.89
N GLY A 70 -6.01 1.21 12.09
CA GLY A 70 -6.54 -0.12 12.34
C GLY A 70 -7.82 -0.44 11.54
N LYS A 71 -8.69 0.54 11.29
CA LYS A 71 -9.85 0.36 10.41
C LYS A 71 -9.41 0.14 8.96
N LEU A 72 -8.49 0.97 8.46
CA LEU A 72 -7.91 0.82 7.13
C LEU A 72 -7.20 -0.53 6.95
N SER A 73 -6.47 -0.98 7.97
CA SER A 73 -5.81 -2.28 8.01
C SER A 73 -6.78 -3.43 7.78
N ARG A 74 -7.95 -3.42 8.44
CA ARG A 74 -8.99 -4.44 8.23
C ARG A 74 -9.52 -4.42 6.80
N VAL A 75 -9.86 -3.23 6.29
CA VAL A 75 -10.31 -3.05 4.90
C VAL A 75 -9.30 -3.63 3.92
N PHE A 76 -8.01 -3.34 4.09
CA PHE A 76 -6.97 -3.91 3.24
C PHE A 76 -6.92 -5.43 3.30
N LYS A 77 -7.03 -6.01 4.50
CA LYS A 77 -7.05 -7.46 4.67
C LYS A 77 -8.24 -8.10 3.95
N ASP A 78 -9.44 -7.56 4.16
CA ASP A 78 -10.66 -8.08 3.55
C ASP A 78 -10.60 -7.97 2.01
N LEU A 79 -10.04 -6.89 1.49
CA LEU A 79 -9.83 -6.67 0.05
C LEU A 79 -8.71 -7.55 -0.54
N ASP A 80 -7.66 -7.86 0.23
CA ASP A 80 -6.59 -8.76 -0.18
C ASP A 80 -7.07 -10.23 -0.21
N ASP A 81 -7.99 -10.61 0.68
CA ASP A 81 -8.61 -11.94 0.76
C ASP A 81 -9.79 -12.13 -0.24
N GLY A 82 -10.20 -11.06 -0.93
CA GLY A 82 -11.28 -11.05 -1.93
C GLY A 82 -10.89 -11.63 -3.30
N ASN A 83 -11.88 -11.77 -4.21
CA ASN A 83 -11.67 -12.23 -5.59
C ASN A 83 -12.34 -11.27 -6.60
N PRO A 84 -11.57 -10.53 -7.43
CA PRO A 84 -10.11 -10.44 -7.43
C PRO A 84 -9.57 -9.67 -6.22
N SER A 85 -8.38 -10.03 -5.75
CA SER A 85 -7.73 -9.32 -4.64
C SER A 85 -7.37 -7.89 -5.05
N LEU A 86 -7.25 -6.98 -4.08
CA LEU A 86 -6.86 -5.59 -4.37
C LEU A 86 -5.49 -5.50 -5.06
N ASN A 87 -4.53 -6.33 -4.65
CA ASN A 87 -3.20 -6.31 -5.26
C ASN A 87 -3.25 -6.74 -6.73
N GLU A 88 -4.04 -7.76 -7.08
CA GLU A 88 -4.25 -8.19 -8.47
C GLU A 88 -4.86 -7.06 -9.30
N GLN A 89 -5.91 -6.40 -8.79
CA GLN A 89 -6.54 -5.26 -9.47
C GLN A 89 -5.56 -4.11 -9.70
N ILE A 90 -4.72 -3.77 -8.70
CA ILE A 90 -3.70 -2.72 -8.85
C ILE A 90 -2.67 -3.10 -9.93
N ILE A 91 -2.21 -4.36 -9.94
CA ILE A 91 -1.25 -4.87 -10.93
C ILE A 91 -1.84 -4.79 -12.35
N GLU A 92 -3.09 -5.21 -12.52
CA GLU A 92 -3.82 -5.12 -13.80
C GLU A 92 -3.88 -3.67 -14.31
N TRP A 93 -4.23 -2.72 -13.43
CA TRP A 93 -4.27 -1.31 -13.81
C TRP A 93 -2.89 -0.79 -14.23
N LEU A 94 -1.84 -1.10 -13.48
CA LEU A 94 -0.47 -0.71 -13.83
C LEU A 94 -0.01 -1.34 -15.16
N ASN A 95 -0.44 -2.56 -15.46
CA ASN A 95 -0.14 -3.25 -16.72
C ASN A 95 -0.92 -2.68 -17.91
N SER A 96 -2.14 -2.18 -17.68
CA SER A 96 -2.94 -1.50 -18.71
C SER A 96 -2.42 -0.09 -19.07
N GLY A 97 -1.39 0.40 -18.37
CA GLY A 97 -0.74 1.68 -18.66
C GLY A 97 -1.31 2.87 -17.90
N LEU A 98 -2.21 2.67 -16.91
CA LEU A 98 -2.69 3.75 -16.06
C LEU A 98 -1.53 4.41 -15.31
N LEU A 99 -1.57 5.73 -15.19
CA LEU A 99 -0.60 6.47 -14.41
C LEU A 99 -0.76 6.16 -12.93
N GLN A 100 0.34 6.17 -12.19
CA GLN A 100 0.34 5.87 -10.75
C GLN A 100 -0.69 6.70 -9.95
N ASN A 101 -0.89 7.98 -10.29
CA ASN A 101 -1.88 8.82 -9.62
C ASN A 101 -3.32 8.36 -9.87
N GLU A 102 -3.64 7.87 -11.07
CA GLU A 102 -4.97 7.33 -11.38
C GLU A 102 -5.23 6.03 -10.62
N VAL A 103 -4.21 5.17 -10.54
CA VAL A 103 -4.24 3.93 -9.76
C VAL A 103 -4.46 4.22 -8.27
N ILE A 104 -3.82 5.26 -7.72
CA ILE A 104 -4.03 5.73 -6.34
C ILE A 104 -5.48 6.19 -6.13
N GLU A 105 -6.06 6.94 -7.06
CA GLU A 105 -7.45 7.40 -6.94
C GLU A 105 -8.44 6.24 -6.99
N LYS A 106 -8.27 5.30 -7.93
CA LYS A 106 -9.09 4.08 -8.01
C LYS A 106 -8.99 3.24 -6.75
N THR A 107 -7.77 3.04 -6.24
CA THR A 107 -7.54 2.29 -4.98
C THR A 107 -8.26 2.96 -3.81
N LYS A 108 -8.19 4.30 -3.72
CA LYS A 108 -8.90 5.09 -2.70
C LYS A 108 -10.42 4.90 -2.79
N GLU A 109 -10.99 4.87 -4.00
CA GLU A 109 -12.43 4.66 -4.19
C GLU A 109 -12.89 3.29 -3.71
N ILE A 110 -12.11 2.23 -3.96
CA ILE A 110 -12.40 0.90 -3.41
C ILE A 110 -12.37 0.94 -1.87
N ILE A 111 -11.29 1.45 -1.27
CA ILE A 111 -11.17 1.54 0.19
C ILE A 111 -12.36 2.30 0.80
N LYS A 112 -12.81 3.39 0.17
CA LYS A 112 -13.94 4.19 0.67
C LYS A 112 -15.28 3.46 0.62
N LYS A 113 -15.48 2.50 -0.28
CA LYS A 113 -16.72 1.70 -0.33
C LYS A 113 -16.81 0.71 0.84
N GLU A 114 -15.67 0.29 1.37
CA GLU A 114 -15.57 -0.63 2.51
C GLU A 114 -15.53 0.07 3.88
N LEU A 115 -15.48 1.41 3.93
CA LEU A 115 -15.37 2.21 5.16
C LEU A 115 -16.73 2.71 5.66
#